data_AF-A0A7S1DR10-F1
#
_entry.id   AF-A0A7S1DR10-F1
#
_cell.length_a   1.000
_cell.length_b   1.000
_cell.length_c   1.000
_cell.angle_alpha   90.00
_cell.angle_beta   90.00
_cell.angle_gamma   90.00
#
_symmetry.space_group_name_H-M   'P 1'
#
loop_
_entity.id
_entity.type
_entity.pdbx_description
1 polymer ?
#
loop_
_entity_poly.entity_id
_entity_poly.type
_entity_poly.pdbx_seq_one_letter_code
_entity_poly.pdbx_strand_id
1 'polypeptide(L)'
;MLVPEGGGMFSEMIGSARASLQSEFRDTSMPGEGGGAVGLLRRAQFLVNRGDIRGALDQLAHLEGRPAQAVSGWVESARQRLIVMQALRLLKAHVGAQSLGIDAGST
;
A
#
# COMPACT_ATOMS: atom_id res chain seq x y z
N MET A 1 -12.73 -9.65 -30.96
CA MET A 1 -11.50 -9.69 -30.15
C MET A 1 -11.88 -9.13 -28.78
N LEU A 2 -12.06 -10.00 -27.79
CA LEU A 2 -12.57 -9.68 -26.44
C LEU A 2 -11.38 -9.50 -25.48
N VAL A 3 -11.33 -8.36 -24.79
CA VAL A 3 -10.61 -8.12 -23.52
C VAL A 3 -11.51 -7.20 -22.68
N PRO A 4 -11.64 -7.43 -21.35
CA PRO A 4 -12.94 -7.70 -20.74
C PRO A 4 -13.61 -6.53 -20.02
N GLU A 5 -14.94 -6.64 -19.92
CA GLU A 5 -15.81 -5.91 -19.00
C GLU A 5 -15.44 -6.24 -17.54
N GLY A 6 -14.56 -5.43 -16.98
CA GLY A 6 -14.24 -5.42 -15.54
C GLY A 6 -13.58 -4.12 -15.08
N GLY A 7 -13.43 -3.13 -15.99
CA GLY A 7 -12.66 -1.92 -15.79
C GLY A 7 -13.47 -0.62 -15.78
N GLY A 8 -14.81 -0.65 -15.86
CA GLY A 8 -15.63 0.56 -16.01
C GLY A 8 -15.68 1.44 -14.76
N MET A 9 -15.98 0.86 -13.59
CA MET A 9 -16.23 1.63 -12.37
C MET A 9 -14.95 1.91 -11.54
N PHE A 10 -13.98 1.00 -11.55
CA PHE A 10 -12.71 1.17 -10.80
C PHE A 10 -11.78 2.19 -11.48
N SER A 11 -11.79 2.24 -12.83
CA SER A 11 -11.04 3.25 -13.57
C SER A 11 -11.66 4.65 -13.43
N GLU A 12 -13.00 4.74 -13.38
CA GLU A 12 -13.70 5.98 -13.05
C GLU A 12 -13.43 6.45 -11.61
N MET A 13 -13.30 5.54 -10.63
CA MET A 13 -12.89 5.90 -9.25
C MET A 13 -11.44 6.41 -9.18
N ILE A 14 -10.49 5.78 -9.87
CA ILE A 14 -9.10 6.27 -9.95
C ILE A 14 -9.04 7.61 -10.70
N GLY A 15 -9.82 7.78 -11.77
CA GLY A 15 -9.90 9.01 -12.54
C GLY A 15 -10.52 10.18 -11.77
N SER A 16 -11.58 9.92 -11.01
CA SER A 16 -12.27 10.92 -10.18
C SER A 16 -11.49 11.30 -8.93
N ALA A 17 -10.77 10.36 -8.30
CA ALA A 17 -9.86 10.67 -7.21
C ALA A 17 -8.79 11.69 -7.66
N ARG A 18 -8.33 11.62 -8.91
CA ARG A 18 -7.36 12.59 -9.46
C ARG A 18 -7.93 14.01 -9.58
N ALA A 19 -9.22 14.15 -9.88
CA ALA A 19 -9.89 15.45 -10.04
C ALA A 19 -10.21 16.10 -8.68
N SER A 20 -10.70 15.31 -7.71
CA SER A 20 -11.03 15.82 -6.37
C SER A 20 -9.77 16.24 -5.58
N LEU A 21 -8.65 15.53 -5.76
CA LEU A 21 -7.36 15.92 -5.19
C LEU A 21 -6.77 17.20 -5.82
N GLN A 22 -7.23 17.64 -6.99
CA GLN A 22 -6.77 18.91 -7.56
C GLN A 22 -7.60 20.11 -7.07
N SER A 23 -8.90 19.94 -6.85
CA SER A 23 -9.76 21.03 -6.38
C SER A 23 -9.63 21.32 -4.88
N GLU A 24 -9.38 20.29 -4.05
CA GLU A 24 -9.35 20.45 -2.59
C GLU A 24 -7.98 20.93 -2.06
N PHE A 25 -6.90 20.74 -2.82
CA PHE A 25 -5.54 21.10 -2.43
C PHE A 25 -5.14 22.55 -2.79
N ARG A 26 -6.07 23.34 -3.35
CA ARG A 26 -5.79 24.73 -3.75
C ARG A 26 -5.81 25.74 -2.59
N ASP A 27 -6.29 25.37 -1.40
CA ASP A 27 -6.52 26.30 -0.27
C ASP A 27 -5.84 25.91 1.06
N THR A 28 -4.79 25.09 1.03
CA THR A 28 -3.97 24.85 2.22
C THR A 28 -2.50 24.76 1.82
N SER A 29 -1.98 25.91 1.41
CA SER A 29 -0.54 26.15 1.33
C SER A 29 -0.13 27.02 2.52
N MET A 30 0.24 26.37 3.62
CA MET A 30 1.22 26.96 4.55
C MET A 30 2.59 26.91 3.85
N PRO A 31 3.33 28.02 3.78
CA PRO A 31 4.60 28.09 3.07
C PRO A 31 5.71 27.48 3.94
N GLY A 32 6.17 26.28 3.58
CA GLY A 32 7.31 25.63 4.22
C GLY A 32 7.70 24.36 3.47
N GLU A 33 8.66 24.51 2.56
CA GLU A 33 9.36 23.44 1.82
C GLU A 33 8.48 22.50 0.96
N GLY A 34 9.09 21.85 -0.03
CA GLY A 34 8.43 20.82 -0.86
C GLY A 34 8.09 19.53 -0.08
N GLY A 35 7.58 19.64 1.15
CA GLY A 35 7.45 18.59 2.16
C GLY A 35 6.03 18.38 2.72
N GLY A 36 4.98 18.84 2.02
CA GLY A 36 3.58 18.63 2.44
C GLY A 36 3.01 17.24 2.10
N ALA A 37 1.71 17.04 2.38
CA ALA A 37 0.98 15.79 2.14
C ALA A 37 1.17 15.20 0.72
N VAL A 38 1.28 16.05 -0.30
CA VAL A 38 1.54 15.63 -1.70
C VAL A 38 2.91 14.96 -1.85
N GLY A 39 3.93 15.45 -1.14
CA GLY A 39 5.26 14.85 -1.13
C GLY A 39 5.27 13.47 -0.48
N LEU A 40 4.54 13.32 0.64
CA LEU A 40 4.34 12.03 1.32
C LEU A 40 3.60 11.03 0.44
N LEU A 41 2.53 11.45 -0.23
CA LEU A 41 1.78 10.61 -1.17
C LEU A 41 2.63 10.17 -2.37
N ARG A 42 3.45 11.07 -2.95
CA ARG A 42 4.36 10.73 -4.05
C ARG A 42 5.41 9.69 -3.63
N ARG A 43 6.00 9.85 -2.44
CA ARG A 43 6.95 8.87 -1.89
C ARG A 43 6.28 7.54 -1.61
N ALA A 44 5.09 7.55 -1.00
CA ALA A 44 4.31 6.33 -0.77
C ALA A 44 4.01 5.59 -2.09
N GLN A 45 3.56 6.31 -3.13
CA GLN A 45 3.29 5.73 -4.44
C GLN A 45 4.54 5.10 -5.07
N PHE A 46 5.68 5.77 -4.96
CA PHE A 46 6.96 5.25 -5.43
C PHE A 46 7.34 3.94 -4.73
N LEU A 47 7.15 3.85 -3.42
CA LEU A 47 7.43 2.66 -2.62
C LEU A 47 6.48 1.50 -2.95
N VAL A 48 5.18 1.78 -3.13
CA VAL A 48 4.20 0.80 -3.61
C VAL A 48 4.60 0.21 -4.96
N ASN A 49 5.03 1.05 -5.91
CA ASN A 49 5.48 0.59 -7.23
C ASN A 49 6.71 -0.32 -7.18
N ARG A 50 7.52 -0.22 -6.11
CA ARG A 50 8.67 -1.09 -5.84
C ARG A 50 8.32 -2.33 -5.02
N GLY A 51 7.05 -2.50 -4.66
CA GLY A 51 6.59 -3.59 -3.79
C GLY A 51 6.91 -3.39 -2.30
N ASP A 52 7.45 -2.22 -1.91
CA ASP A 52 7.73 -1.88 -0.52
C ASP A 52 6.49 -1.27 0.16
N ILE A 53 5.56 -2.15 0.51
CA ILE A 53 4.31 -1.77 1.18
C ILE A 53 4.58 -1.22 2.59
N ARG A 54 5.62 -1.70 3.27
CA ARG A 54 5.97 -1.24 4.61
C ARG A 54 6.47 0.20 4.57
N GLY A 55 7.44 0.48 3.71
CA GLY A 55 7.94 1.84 3.52
C GLY A 55 6.85 2.81 3.07
N ALA A 56 5.91 2.35 2.23
CA ALA A 56 4.76 3.17 1.83
C ALA A 56 3.87 3.53 3.03
N LEU A 57 3.57 2.57 3.92
CA LEU A 57 2.79 2.82 5.13
C LEU A 57 3.50 3.79 6.08
N ASP A 58 4.83 3.71 6.18
CA ASP A 58 5.60 4.64 7.00
C ASP A 58 5.47 6.07 6.48
N GLN A 59 5.46 6.29 5.16
CA GLN A 59 5.20 7.62 4.59
C GLN A 59 3.78 8.12 4.88
N LEU A 60 2.77 7.25 4.72
CA LEU A 60 1.38 7.64 4.96
C LEU A 60 1.07 7.92 6.44
N ALA A 61 1.84 7.34 7.37
CA ALA A 61 1.69 7.61 8.80
C ALA A 61 1.97 9.07 9.18
N HIS A 62 2.69 9.81 8.34
CA HIS A 62 2.97 11.24 8.54
C HIS A 62 1.90 12.15 7.92
N LEU A 63 0.86 11.58 7.28
CA LEU A 63 -0.27 12.37 6.82
C LEU A 63 -1.15 12.72 8.01
N GLU A 64 -1.66 13.95 7.99
CA GLU A 64 -2.59 14.47 8.99
C GLU A 64 -3.85 15.02 8.32
N GLY A 65 -4.92 15.20 9.10
CA GLY A 65 -6.17 15.82 8.64
C GLY A 65 -6.90 15.03 7.54
N ARG A 66 -7.51 15.75 6.59
CA ARG A 66 -8.31 15.17 5.49
C ARG A 66 -7.53 14.14 4.64
N PRO A 67 -6.27 14.40 4.23
CA PRO A 67 -5.47 13.41 3.50
C PRO A 67 -5.29 12.09 4.26
N ALA A 68 -5.07 12.13 5.58
CA ALA A 68 -4.95 10.93 6.40
C ALA A 68 -6.25 10.12 6.44
N GLN A 69 -7.39 10.80 6.57
CA GLN A 69 -8.71 10.18 6.54
C GLN A 69 -8.98 9.52 5.19
N ALA A 70 -8.65 10.18 4.09
CA ALA A 70 -8.85 9.67 2.74
C ALA A 70 -8.09 8.36 2.46
N VAL A 71 -6.90 8.18 3.04
CA VAL A 71 -6.08 6.96 2.86
C VAL A 71 -6.32 5.88 3.90
N SER A 72 -7.11 6.15 4.95
CA SER A 72 -7.25 5.27 6.12
C SER A 72 -7.68 3.83 5.77
N GLY A 73 -8.66 3.66 4.87
CA GLY A 73 -9.12 2.33 4.43
C GLY A 73 -8.06 1.56 3.65
N TRP A 74 -7.24 2.26 2.86
CA TRP A 74 -6.10 1.65 2.16
C TRP A 74 -5.00 1.23 3.14
N VAL A 75 -4.69 2.10 4.10
CA VAL A 75 -3.71 1.83 5.17
C VAL A 75 -4.09 0.57 5.94
N GLU A 76 -5.36 0.44 6.34
CA GLU A 76 -5.84 -0.74 7.04
C GLU A 76 -5.71 -2.02 6.20
N SER A 77 -6.16 -1.96 4.95
CA SER A 77 -6.06 -3.10 4.01
C SER A 77 -4.60 -3.52 3.78
N ALA A 78 -3.69 -2.56 3.66
CA ALA A 78 -2.27 -2.81 3.48
C ALA A 78 -1.63 -3.46 4.71
N ARG A 79 -2.03 -3.06 5.93
CA ARG A 79 -1.58 -3.72 7.18
C ARG A 79 -2.03 -5.18 7.23
N GLN A 80 -3.30 -5.46 6.90
CA GLN A 80 -3.82 -6.83 6.87
C GLN A 80 -3.05 -7.69 5.88
N ARG A 81 -2.74 -7.16 4.69
CA ARG A 81 -1.91 -7.84 3.71
C ARG A 81 -0.52 -8.17 4.26
N LEU A 82 0.12 -7.26 4.99
CA LEU A 82 1.44 -7.52 5.60
C LEU A 82 1.37 -8.64 6.65
N ILE A 83 0.30 -8.68 7.46
CA ILE A 83 0.07 -9.74 8.44
C ILE A 83 -0.03 -11.10 7.74
N VAL A 84 -0.85 -11.20 6.69
CA VAL A 84 -1.01 -12.43 5.90
C VAL A 84 0.32 -12.85 5.27
N MET A 85 1.09 -11.90 4.72
CA MET A 85 2.41 -12.20 4.16
C MET A 85 3.42 -12.68 5.20
N GLN A 86 3.34 -12.20 6.44
CA GLN A 86 4.18 -12.67 7.54
C GLN A 86 3.76 -14.08 7.98
N ALA A 87 2.46 -14.33 8.14
CA ALA A 87 1.93 -15.66 8.45
C ALA A 87 2.34 -16.68 7.39
N LEU A 88 2.24 -16.34 6.11
CA LEU A 88 2.68 -17.20 5.01
C LEU A 88 4.18 -17.50 5.07
N ARG A 89 5.02 -16.52 5.44
CA ARG A 89 6.47 -16.74 5.62
C ARG A 89 6.75 -17.72 6.76
N LEU A 90 6.04 -17.62 7.88
CA LEU A 90 6.17 -18.55 9.00
C LEU A 90 5.74 -19.97 8.62
N LEU A 91 4.61 -20.12 7.92
CA LEU A 91 4.14 -21.42 7.43
C LEU A 91 5.15 -22.07 6.49
N LYS A 92 5.70 -21.30 5.54
CA LYS A 92 6.75 -21.79 4.62
C LYS A 92 8.01 -22.23 5.37
N ALA A 93 8.44 -21.45 6.36
CA ALA A 93 9.59 -21.82 7.19
C ALA A 93 9.32 -23.11 7.98
N HIS A 94 8.13 -23.27 8.53
CA HIS A 94 7.73 -24.47 9.27
C HIS A 94 7.71 -25.72 8.37
N VAL A 95 7.12 -25.63 7.17
CA VAL A 95 7.12 -26.74 6.20
C VAL A 95 8.54 -27.09 5.77
N GLY A 96 9.38 -26.10 5.46
CA GLY A 96 10.78 -26.34 5.08
C GLY A 96 11.60 -27.01 6.20
N ALA A 97 11.38 -26.62 7.45
CA ALA A 97 12.02 -27.24 8.60
C ALA A 97 11.59 -28.71 8.78
N GLN A 98 10.31 -29.02 8.56
CA GLN A 98 9.81 -30.39 8.61
C GLN A 98 10.40 -31.27 7.51
N SER A 99 10.51 -30.76 6.27
CA SER A 99 11.13 -31.54 5.19
C SER A 99 12.60 -31.87 5.44
N LEU A 100 13.34 -30.97 6.09
CA LEU A 100 14.75 -31.21 6.47
C LEU A 100 14.90 -32.19 7.64
N GLY A 101 13.90 -32.29 8.53
CA GLY A 101 13.90 -33.23 9.65
C GLY A 101 13.62 -34.68 9.25
N ILE A 102 12.93 -34.92 8.12
CA ILE A 102 12.62 -36.27 7.63
C ILE A 102 13.87 -36.93 7.01
N ASP A 103 14.73 -36.17 6.34
CA ASP A 103 15.95 -36.71 5.73
C ASP A 103 17.06 -37.04 6.76
N ALA A 104 17.04 -36.43 7.94
CA ALA A 104 18.03 -36.68 9.00
C ALA A 104 17.71 -37.89 9.89
N GLY A 105 16.52 -38.50 9.75
CA GLY A 105 16.05 -39.61 10.58
C GLY A 105 16.18 -41.00 9.95
N SER A 106 16.85 -41.13 8.81
CA SER A 106 16.96 -42.39 8.06
C SER A 106 18.42 -42.74 7.69
N THR A 107 19.25 -42.99 8.71
CA THR A 107 20.50 -43.75 8.59
C THR A 107 20.76 -44.54 9.85
#